data_AF-A0A965BX83-F1
#
_entry.id   AF-A0A965BX83-F1
#
_cell.length_a   1.000
_cell.length_b   1.000
_cell.length_c   1.000
_cell.angle_alpha   90.00
_cell.angle_beta   90.00
_cell.angle_gamma   90.00
#
_symmetry.space_group_name_H-M   'P 1'
#
loop_
_entity.id
_entity.type
_entity.pdbx_description
1 polymer ?
#
loop_
_entity_poly.entity_id
_entity_poly.type
_entity_poly.pdbx_seq_one_letter_code
_entity_poly.pdbx_strand_id
1 'polypeptide(L)'
;MNTGEHLWWKPAGYTPDRIKNLPALAGVEIGNTGSGAVGQLLVTDSLLIYSNITSDGTPHLFALDKQTGEELARVPVPAASRYGMSSWVHDGKQYLILQTGSTLTALTLP
;
A
#
# COMPACT_ATOMS: atom_id res chain seq x y z
N MET A 1 -24.99 -2.36 2.51
CA MET A 1 -23.83 -1.46 2.46
C MET A 1 -24.32 0.00 2.41
N ASN A 2 -25.11 0.43 3.41
CA ASN A 2 -25.89 1.69 3.32
C ASN A 2 -25.57 2.69 4.45
N THR A 3 -24.84 2.26 5.48
CA THR A 3 -24.57 3.06 6.68
C THR A 3 -23.27 3.86 6.58
N GLY A 4 -22.36 3.48 5.67
CA GLY A 4 -21.02 4.07 5.58
C GLY A 4 -20.10 3.70 6.76
N GLU A 5 -20.55 2.84 7.66
CA GLU A 5 -19.76 2.36 8.80
C GLU A 5 -18.51 1.64 8.31
N HIS A 6 -17.38 2.02 8.87
CA HIS A 6 -16.08 1.45 8.61
C HIS A 6 -15.36 1.19 9.93
N LEU A 7 -14.64 0.07 10.02
CA LEU A 7 -13.80 -0.24 11.19
C LEU A 7 -12.71 0.83 11.37
N TRP A 8 -12.19 1.32 10.25
CA TRP A 8 -11.16 2.33 10.18
C TRP A 8 -11.10 2.92 8.77
N TRP A 9 -10.41 4.06 8.67
CA TRP A 9 -9.99 4.63 7.40
C TRP A 9 -8.60 5.25 7.59
N LYS A 10 -7.79 5.27 6.52
CA LYS A 10 -6.49 5.95 6.54
C LYS A 10 -6.08 6.42 5.14
N PRO A 11 -5.18 7.41 5.06
CA PRO A 11 -4.54 7.77 3.80
C PRO A 11 -3.73 6.60 3.22
N ALA A 12 -3.79 6.40 1.91
CA ALA A 12 -3.00 5.40 1.21
C ALA A 12 -1.61 5.94 0.83
N GLY A 13 -0.56 5.18 1.13
CA GLY A 13 0.82 5.61 0.93
C GLY A 13 1.21 6.78 1.83
N TYR A 14 2.18 7.57 1.39
CA TYR A 14 2.73 8.67 2.19
C TYR A 14 2.71 10.00 1.44
N THR A 15 2.53 11.11 2.18
CA THR A 15 2.70 12.47 1.66
C THR A 15 4.01 12.56 0.87
N PRO A 16 4.00 12.95 -0.42
CA PRO A 16 5.22 13.02 -1.23
C PRO A 16 6.21 14.08 -0.71
N ASP A 17 7.51 13.84 -0.88
CA ASP A 17 8.55 14.78 -0.47
C ASP A 17 8.45 16.12 -1.20
N ARG A 18 8.02 16.09 -2.48
CA ARG A 18 7.73 17.31 -3.25
C ARG A 18 6.63 18.18 -2.65
N ILE A 19 5.80 17.63 -1.75
CA ILE A 19 4.77 18.36 -1.01
C ILE A 19 5.32 18.76 0.36
N LYS A 20 5.90 17.82 1.12
CA LYS A 20 6.48 18.10 2.45
C LYS A 20 7.52 19.22 2.43
N ASN A 21 8.31 19.30 1.36
CA ASN A 21 9.46 20.20 1.26
C ASN A 21 9.14 21.51 0.51
N LEU A 22 7.87 21.86 0.33
CA LEU A 22 7.50 23.13 -0.28
C LEU A 22 7.87 24.30 0.66
N PRO A 23 8.61 25.33 0.19
CA PRO A 23 8.95 26.49 1.02
C PRO A 23 7.74 27.21 1.62
N ALA A 24 6.60 27.20 0.91
CA ALA A 24 5.35 27.79 1.37
C ALA A 24 4.73 27.07 2.58
N LEU A 25 5.21 25.86 2.90
CA LEU A 25 4.74 25.04 4.03
C LEU A 25 5.77 25.01 5.17
N ALA A 26 6.81 25.85 5.13
CA ALA A 26 7.80 25.93 6.19
C ALA A 26 7.16 26.30 7.54
N GLY A 27 7.42 25.48 8.57
CA GLY A 27 6.86 25.65 9.91
C GLY A 27 5.43 25.13 10.08
N VAL A 28 4.83 24.54 9.04
CA VAL A 28 3.51 23.90 9.14
C VAL A 28 3.69 22.41 9.42
N GLU A 29 3.06 21.91 10.49
CA GLU A 29 2.99 20.48 10.75
C GLU A 29 1.96 19.82 9.83
N ILE A 30 2.44 18.96 8.94
CA ILE A 30 1.61 18.21 7.99
C ILE A 30 1.73 16.72 8.32
N GLY A 31 0.61 16.12 8.71
CA GLY A 31 0.51 14.67 8.91
C GLY A 31 0.62 13.88 7.60
N ASN A 32 0.28 12.59 7.66
CA ASN A 32 0.17 11.81 6.42
C ASN A 32 -1.11 12.20 5.67
N THR A 33 -0.97 12.72 4.45
CA THR A 33 -2.07 13.07 3.55
C THR A 33 -2.29 12.00 2.47
N GLY A 34 -1.50 10.93 2.50
CA GLY A 34 -1.41 9.96 1.43
C GLY A 34 -0.63 10.48 0.22
N SER A 35 -0.36 9.57 -0.71
CA SER A 35 0.43 9.86 -1.91
C SER A 35 -0.36 10.53 -3.03
N GLY A 36 -1.69 10.42 -3.00
CA GLY A 36 -2.58 10.75 -4.11
C GLY A 36 -2.64 9.67 -5.21
N ALA A 37 -1.89 8.57 -5.09
CA ALA A 37 -1.93 7.46 -6.03
C ALA A 37 -3.03 6.44 -5.65
N VAL A 38 -3.72 5.93 -6.67
CA VAL A 38 -4.66 4.81 -6.51
C VAL A 38 -3.87 3.52 -6.38
N GLY A 39 -4.06 2.81 -5.26
CA GLY A 39 -3.42 1.53 -5.01
C GLY A 39 -4.30 0.34 -5.39
N GLN A 40 -3.73 -0.69 -6.00
CA GLN A 40 -4.41 -1.96 -6.20
C GLN A 40 -4.43 -2.71 -4.88
N LEU A 41 -5.57 -3.33 -4.57
CA LEU A 41 -5.84 -3.97 -3.28
C LEU A 41 -5.87 -5.49 -3.42
N LEU A 42 -5.50 -6.18 -2.34
CA LEU A 42 -5.65 -7.61 -2.15
C LEU A 42 -5.90 -7.87 -0.66
N VAL A 43 -6.81 -8.79 -0.36
CA VAL A 43 -7.09 -9.19 1.01
C VAL A 43 -6.63 -10.62 1.26
N THR A 44 -6.16 -10.86 2.48
CA THR A 44 -5.97 -12.19 3.04
C THR A 44 -6.93 -12.36 4.23
N ASP A 45 -6.85 -13.50 4.92
CA ASP A 45 -7.65 -13.76 6.11
C ASP A 45 -7.43 -12.71 7.20
N SER A 46 -6.19 -12.21 7.37
CA SER A 46 -5.82 -11.23 8.40
C SER A 46 -5.33 -9.89 7.88
N LEU A 47 -4.94 -9.79 6.61
CA LEU A 47 -4.29 -8.59 6.06
C LEU A 47 -5.12 -7.90 4.97
N LEU A 48 -5.07 -6.58 4.95
CA LEU A 48 -5.29 -5.80 3.73
C LEU A 48 -3.93 -5.42 3.15
N ILE A 49 -3.66 -5.84 1.93
CA ILE A 49 -2.44 -5.56 1.20
C ILE A 49 -2.75 -4.61 0.05
N TYR A 50 -1.93 -3.58 -0.11
CA TYR A 50 -2.08 -2.66 -1.24
C TYR A 50 -0.76 -2.19 -1.80
N SER A 51 -0.76 -1.87 -3.09
CA SER A 51 0.38 -1.22 -3.74
C SER A 51 0.26 0.30 -3.65
N ASN A 52 1.37 0.98 -3.37
CA ASN A 52 1.44 2.43 -3.40
C ASN A 52 2.90 2.90 -3.45
N ILE A 53 3.15 4.18 -3.16
CA ILE A 53 4.48 4.78 -3.09
C ILE A 53 4.75 5.37 -1.69
N THR A 54 6.01 5.33 -1.29
CA THR A 54 6.55 6.09 -0.16
C THR A 54 6.78 7.56 -0.54
N SER A 55 7.17 8.39 0.44
CA SER A 55 7.33 9.84 0.22
C SER A 55 8.32 10.21 -0.88
N ASP A 56 9.37 9.42 -1.04
CA ASP A 56 10.40 9.55 -2.08
C ASP A 56 9.93 9.06 -3.47
N GLY A 57 8.72 8.50 -3.56
CA GLY A 57 8.16 7.93 -4.78
C GLY A 57 8.47 6.46 -5.02
N THR A 58 9.19 5.78 -4.11
CA THR A 58 9.56 4.38 -4.30
C THR A 58 8.32 3.46 -4.21
N PRO A 59 8.06 2.60 -5.22
CA PRO A 59 6.95 1.66 -5.20
C PRO A 59 7.08 0.61 -4.09
N HIS A 60 6.01 0.36 -3.37
CA HIS A 60 5.94 -0.59 -2.27
C HIS A 60 4.61 -1.37 -2.29
N LEU A 61 4.66 -2.56 -1.69
CA LEU A 61 3.49 -3.19 -1.07
C LEU A 61 3.44 -2.80 0.40
N PHE A 62 2.24 -2.47 0.86
CA PHE A 62 1.93 -2.18 2.25
C PHE A 62 0.99 -3.27 2.77
N ALA A 63 1.31 -3.86 3.91
CA ALA A 63 0.49 -4.85 4.59
C ALA A 63 -0.09 -4.22 5.85
N LEU A 64 -1.42 -4.16 5.91
CA LEU A 64 -2.17 -3.64 7.05
C LEU A 64 -2.87 -4.79 7.76
N ASP A 65 -2.96 -4.71 9.09
CA ASP A 65 -3.93 -5.49 9.83
C ASP A 65 -5.34 -5.13 9.34
N LYS A 66 -6.12 -6.13 8.94
CA LYS A 66 -7.44 -5.92 8.33
C LYS A 66 -8.46 -5.36 9.33
N GLN A 67 -8.32 -5.67 10.62
CA GLN A 67 -9.26 -5.26 11.65
C GLN A 67 -8.96 -3.87 12.19
N THR A 68 -7.67 -3.53 12.37
CA THR A 68 -7.26 -2.27 13.02
C THR A 68 -6.79 -1.21 12.02
N GLY A 69 -6.35 -1.60 10.83
CA GLY A 69 -5.74 -0.69 9.85
C GLY A 69 -4.30 -0.30 10.16
N GLU A 70 -3.70 -0.89 11.20
CA GLU A 70 -2.29 -0.73 11.55
C GLU A 70 -1.42 -1.25 10.40
N GLU A 71 -0.38 -0.50 10.03
CA GLU A 71 0.58 -0.99 9.06
C GLU A 71 1.60 -1.89 9.74
N LEU A 72 1.54 -3.18 9.43
CA LEU A 72 2.41 -4.20 10.02
C LEU A 72 3.74 -4.31 9.28
N ALA A 73 3.73 -4.10 7.96
CA ALA A 73 4.93 -4.17 7.14
C ALA A 73 4.78 -3.39 5.83
N ARG A 74 5.92 -3.09 5.22
CA ARG A 74 6.02 -2.68 3.81
C ARG A 74 7.23 -3.32 3.15
N VAL A 75 7.13 -3.59 1.86
CA VAL A 75 8.21 -4.19 1.06
C VAL A 75 8.34 -3.43 -0.26
N PRO A 76 9.55 -3.00 -0.66
CA PRO A 76 9.74 -2.35 -1.94
C PRO A 76 9.46 -3.33 -3.09
N VAL A 77 8.90 -2.82 -4.18
CA VAL A 77 8.68 -3.60 -5.40
C VAL A 77 9.37 -2.94 -6.59
N PRO A 78 9.76 -3.71 -7.63
CA PRO A 78 10.57 -3.19 -8.73
C PRO A 78 9.93 -2.03 -9.51
N ALA A 79 8.60 -1.99 -9.56
CA ALA A 79 7.84 -0.95 -10.25
C ALA A 79 6.41 -0.87 -9.72
N ALA A 80 5.72 0.23 -9.99
CA ALA A 80 4.32 0.40 -9.63
C ALA A 80 3.42 -0.65 -10.32
N SER A 81 2.43 -1.14 -9.58
CA SER A 81 1.35 -1.97 -10.13
C SER A 81 0.27 -1.09 -10.74
N ARG A 82 -0.37 -1.59 -11.79
CA ARG A 82 -1.55 -0.96 -12.42
C ARG A 82 -2.78 -1.86 -12.41
N TYR A 83 -2.58 -3.17 -12.25
CA TYR A 83 -3.64 -4.17 -12.34
C TYR A 83 -3.83 -4.90 -11.02
N GLY A 84 -5.02 -5.49 -10.86
CA GLY A 84 -5.39 -6.25 -9.68
C GLY A 84 -4.33 -7.30 -9.33
N MET A 85 -4.17 -7.54 -8.03
CA MET A 85 -3.23 -8.53 -7.51
C MET A 85 -3.99 -9.83 -7.21
N SER A 86 -3.27 -10.94 -7.11
CA SER A 86 -3.83 -12.25 -6.77
C SER A 86 -3.00 -12.91 -5.68
N SER A 87 -3.64 -13.77 -4.90
CA SER A 87 -2.97 -14.55 -3.85
C SER A 87 -3.26 -16.03 -4.05
N TRP A 88 -2.28 -16.87 -3.78
CA TRP A 88 -2.41 -18.33 -3.84
C TRP A 88 -1.66 -18.98 -2.70
N VAL A 89 -2.13 -20.14 -2.22
CA VAL A 89 -1.37 -20.97 -1.28
C VAL A 89 -0.82 -22.17 -2.03
N HIS A 90 0.49 -22.36 -1.96
CA HIS A 90 1.18 -23.51 -2.55
C HIS A 90 2.18 -24.06 -1.53
N ASP A 91 2.12 -25.37 -1.28
CA ASP A 91 2.94 -26.08 -0.29
C ASP A 91 2.97 -25.40 1.09
N GLY A 92 1.80 -24.95 1.55
CA GLY A 92 1.62 -24.29 2.85
C GLY A 92 2.13 -22.85 2.91
N LYS A 93 2.64 -22.29 1.81
CA LYS A 93 3.10 -20.90 1.74
C LYS A 93 2.15 -20.03 0.95
N GLN A 94 1.89 -18.84 1.45
CA GLN A 94 1.09 -17.84 0.76
C GLN A 94 1.99 -17.03 -0.18
N TYR A 95 1.56 -16.94 -1.45
CA TYR A 95 2.19 -16.18 -2.51
C TYR A 95 1.27 -15.05 -2.95
N LEU A 96 1.87 -13.88 -3.16
CA LEU A 96 1.24 -12.70 -3.72
C LEU A 96 1.80 -12.49 -5.12
N ILE A 97 0.91 -12.35 -6.10
CA ILE A 97 1.26 -12.17 -7.51
C ILE A 97 0.73 -10.81 -7.95
N LEU A 98 1.61 -10.01 -8.53
CA LEU A 98 1.29 -8.67 -9.02
C LEU A 98 2.08 -8.33 -10.27
N GLN A 99 1.51 -7.47 -11.11
CA GLN A 99 2.22 -6.88 -12.23
C GLN A 99 3.12 -5.74 -11.72
N THR A 100 4.37 -5.73 -12.15
CA THR A 100 5.34 -4.65 -11.87
C THR A 100 6.02 -4.26 -13.17
N GLY A 101 5.67 -3.10 -13.72
CA GLY A 101 6.15 -2.70 -15.05
C GLY A 101 5.74 -3.71 -16.14
N SER A 102 6.69 -4.28 -16.87
CA SER A 102 6.41 -5.27 -17.94
C SER A 102 6.43 -6.73 -17.46
N THR A 103 6.58 -6.98 -16.16
CA THR A 103 6.72 -8.33 -15.61
C THR A 103 5.64 -8.69 -14.59
N LEU A 104 5.53 -9.99 -14.29
CA LEU A 104 4.87 -10.49 -13.09
C LEU A 104 5.92 -10.72 -12.01
N THR A 105 5.65 -10.20 -10.82
CA THR A 105 6.43 -10.44 -9.61
C THR A 105 5.64 -11.35 -8.69
N ALA A 106 6.32 -12.32 -8.08
CA ALA A 106 5.76 -13.17 -7.04
C ALA A 106 6.56 -12.95 -5.74
N LEU A 107 5.85 -12.69 -4.65
CA LEU A 107 6.42 -12.50 -3.32
C LEU A 107 5.76 -13.50 -2.38
N THR A 108 6.51 -13.99 -1.40
CA THR A 108 5.96 -14.84 -0.34
C THR A 108 5.96 -14.05 0.97
N LEU A 109 4.89 -14.20 1.76
CA LEU A 109 4.90 -13.72 3.13
C LEU A 109 5.83 -14.62 3.96
N PRO A 110 6.60 -14.08 4.92
CA PRO A 110 7.50 -14.88 5.76
C PRO A 110 6.80 -16.04 6.46
#